data_AF-A0A7C5D2T2-F1
#
_entry.id   AF-A0A7C5D2T2-F1
#
_cell.length_a   1.000
_cell.length_b   1.000
_cell.length_c   1.000
_cell.angle_alpha   90.00
_cell.angle_beta   90.00
_cell.angle_gamma   90.00
#
_symmetry.space_group_name_H-M   'P 1'
#
loop_
_entity.id
_entity.type
_entity.pdbx_description
1 polymer ?
#
loop_
_entity_poly.entity_id
_entity_poly.type
_entity_poly.pdbx_seq_one_letter_code
_entity_poly.pdbx_strand_id
1 'polypeptide(L)'
;MKQNILKHLAIIMDGNGRWAEQQGLKRTKGHEAGAEVVREITTYCANHPTIESVTHYAFSTENWKRPKLEVEFLMKLLDRYLKKEL
;
A
#
# COMPACT_ATOMS: atom_id res chain seq x y z
N MET A 1 -28.07 -0.25 -21.86
CA MET A 1 -26.59 -0.30 -21.93
C MET A 1 -26.09 -1.11 -20.75
N LYS A 2 -25.18 -2.08 -20.94
CA LYS A 2 -24.56 -2.79 -19.81
C LYS A 2 -23.72 -1.78 -19.03
N GLN A 3 -24.08 -1.55 -17.76
CA GLN A 3 -23.35 -0.65 -16.89
C GLN A 3 -22.04 -1.36 -16.49
N ASN A 4 -20.91 -0.71 -16.72
CA ASN A 4 -19.61 -1.27 -16.36
C ASN A 4 -19.39 -1.04 -14.85
N ILE A 5 -19.80 -2.01 -14.05
CA ILE A 5 -19.77 -1.93 -12.58
C ILE A 5 -18.37 -2.35 -12.12
N LEU A 6 -17.70 -1.48 -11.35
CA LEU A 6 -16.41 -1.78 -10.75
C LEU A 6 -16.58 -2.84 -9.65
N LYS A 7 -16.06 -4.05 -9.91
CA LYS A 7 -16.00 -5.16 -8.95
C LYS A 7 -14.62 -5.35 -8.33
N HIS A 8 -13.56 -5.05 -9.06
CA HIS A 8 -12.17 -5.24 -8.63
C HIS A 8 -11.37 -3.97 -8.87
N LEU A 9 -10.81 -3.40 -7.80
CA LEU A 9 -9.86 -2.30 -7.84
C LEU A 9 -8.43 -2.78 -7.62
N ALA A 10 -7.51 -2.52 -8.56
CA ALA A 10 -6.08 -2.77 -8.36
C ALA A 10 -5.32 -1.44 -8.28
N ILE A 11 -4.42 -1.30 -7.31
CA ILE A 11 -3.76 -0.04 -6.97
C ILE A 11 -2.24 -0.24 -6.94
N ILE A 12 -1.53 0.59 -7.69
CA ILE A 12 -0.08 0.75 -7.56
C ILE A 12 0.19 1.87 -6.56
N MET A 13 0.80 1.53 -5.44
CA MET A 13 1.03 2.46 -4.32
C MET A 13 2.40 3.13 -4.46
N ASP A 14 2.45 4.19 -5.28
CA ASP A 14 3.69 4.93 -5.53
C ASP A 14 3.73 6.26 -4.75
N GLY A 15 4.92 6.82 -4.59
CA GLY A 15 5.12 8.17 -4.06
C GLY A 15 5.48 8.25 -2.58
N ASN A 16 5.39 7.16 -1.81
CA ASN A 16 5.72 7.13 -0.38
C ASN A 16 7.08 7.80 -0.04
N GLY A 17 8.14 7.41 -0.76
CA GLY A 17 9.47 7.99 -0.54
C GLY A 17 9.55 9.49 -0.86
N ARG A 18 8.96 9.92 -1.99
CA ARG A 18 8.92 11.34 -2.41
C ARG A 18 8.11 12.19 -1.42
N TRP A 19 6.97 11.66 -0.95
CA TRP A 19 6.12 12.32 0.05
C TRP A 19 6.86 12.55 1.37
N ALA A 20 7.69 11.59 1.80
CA ALA A 20 8.51 11.76 3.00
C ALA A 20 9.62 12.81 2.80
N GLU A 21 10.31 12.76 1.66
CA GLU A 21 11.38 13.71 1.30
C GLU A 21 10.87 15.15 1.25
N GLN A 22 9.69 15.39 0.67
CA GLN A 22 9.05 16.71 0.62
C GLN A 22 8.76 17.31 2.01
N GLN A 23 8.69 16.47 3.04
CA GLN A 23 8.47 16.87 4.43
C GLN A 23 9.75 16.83 5.28
N GLY A 24 10.92 16.61 4.68
CA GLY A 24 12.18 16.48 5.41
C GLY A 24 12.27 15.22 6.27
N LEU A 25 11.44 14.20 5.98
CA LEU A 25 11.39 12.94 6.71
C LEU A 25 12.22 11.85 6.01
N LYS A 26 12.60 10.83 6.79
CA LYS A 26 13.19 9.61 6.21
C LYS A 26 12.14 8.90 5.35
N ARG A 27 12.55 8.34 4.20
CA ARG A 27 11.68 7.57 3.27
C ARG A 27 10.82 6.52 3.97
N THR A 28 11.35 5.88 5.01
CA THR A 28 10.64 4.90 5.85
C THR A 28 9.34 5.46 6.46
N LYS A 29 9.30 6.74 6.83
CA LYS A 29 8.08 7.41 7.34
C LYS A 29 6.99 7.52 6.29
N GLY A 30 7.36 7.70 5.03
CA GLY A 30 6.39 7.67 3.93
C GLY A 30 5.77 6.29 3.75
N HIS A 31 6.56 5.22 3.91
CA HIS A 31 6.02 3.87 3.86
C HIS A 31 5.10 3.55 5.05
N GLU A 32 5.43 4.05 6.25
CA GLU A 32 4.53 3.96 7.43
C GLU A 32 3.21 4.68 7.18
N ALA A 33 3.24 5.91 6.65
CA ALA A 33 2.02 6.64 6.27
C ALA A 33 1.23 5.92 5.17
N GLY A 34 1.92 5.37 4.17
CA GLY A 34 1.29 4.59 3.11
C GLY A 34 0.56 3.34 3.63
N ALA A 35 1.06 2.70 4.70
CA ALA A 35 0.37 1.56 5.31
C ALA A 35 -0.97 1.96 5.94
N GLU A 36 -1.05 3.14 6.56
CA GLU A 36 -2.33 3.65 7.09
C GLU A 36 -3.32 3.96 5.96
N VAL A 37 -2.83 4.54 4.84
CA VAL A 37 -3.66 4.77 3.64
C VAL A 37 -4.20 3.46 3.05
N VAL A 38 -3.42 2.38 3.07
CA VAL A 38 -3.91 1.05 2.66
C VAL A 38 -5.08 0.60 3.52
N ARG A 39 -5.01 0.80 4.83
CA ARG A 39 -6.13 0.47 5.73
C ARG A 39 -7.37 1.27 5.35
N GLU A 40 -7.24 2.59 5.21
CA GLU A 40 -8.35 3.48 4.84
C GLU A 40 -9.01 3.06 3.52
N ILE A 41 -8.22 2.81 2.48
CA ILE A 41 -8.72 2.36 1.17
C ILE A 41 -9.39 1.00 1.28
N THR A 42 -8.81 0.07 2.03
CA THR A 42 -9.37 -1.28 2.22
C THR A 42 -10.72 -1.20 2.94
N THR A 43 -10.81 -0.39 4.01
CA THR A 43 -12.06 -0.13 4.73
C THR A 43 -13.10 0.53 3.83
N TYR A 44 -12.71 1.51 3.00
CA TYR A 44 -13.62 2.11 2.03
C TYR A 44 -14.17 1.07 1.04
N CYS A 45 -13.29 0.25 0.46
CA CYS A 45 -13.67 -0.79 -0.50
C CYS A 45 -14.61 -1.81 0.13
N ALA A 46 -14.36 -2.24 1.37
CA ALA A 46 -15.19 -3.19 2.10
C ALA A 46 -16.62 -2.68 2.34
N ASN A 47 -16.79 -1.36 2.47
CA ASN A 47 -18.10 -0.72 2.65
C ASN A 47 -18.76 -0.29 1.32
N HIS A 48 -18.06 -0.42 0.19
CA HIS A 48 -18.56 0.04 -1.09
C HIS A 48 -19.54 -0.98 -1.71
N PRO A 49 -20.71 -0.56 -2.23
CA PRO A 49 -21.79 -1.47 -2.61
C PRO A 49 -21.48 -2.45 -3.75
N THR A 50 -20.40 -2.21 -4.51
CA THR A 50 -20.07 -3.01 -5.69
C THR A 50 -18.64 -3.54 -5.73
N ILE A 51 -17.74 -3.05 -4.86
CA ILE A 51 -16.34 -3.48 -4.89
C ILE A 51 -16.24 -4.77 -4.08
N GLU A 52 -15.98 -5.87 -4.77
CA GLU A 52 -15.84 -7.21 -4.19
C GLU A 52 -14.38 -7.52 -3.86
N SER A 53 -13.42 -6.82 -4.48
CA SER A 53 -11.99 -7.08 -4.30
C SER A 53 -11.14 -5.84 -4.49
N VAL A 54 -10.12 -5.70 -3.65
CA VAL A 54 -9.07 -4.69 -3.80
C VAL A 54 -7.70 -5.37 -3.76
N THR A 55 -6.82 -5.00 -4.69
CA THR A 55 -5.43 -5.50 -4.77
C THR A 55 -4.47 -4.34 -4.64
N HIS A 56 -3.59 -4.42 -3.65
CA HIS A 56 -2.55 -3.42 -3.40
C HIS A 56 -1.20 -3.95 -3.88
N TYR A 57 -0.54 -3.22 -4.77
CA TYR A 57 0.80 -3.57 -5.24
C TYR A 57 1.85 -3.10 -4.23
N ALA A 58 2.02 -3.89 -3.17
CA ALA A 58 2.86 -3.54 -2.03
C ALA A 58 4.36 -3.76 -2.26
N PHE A 59 4.74 -4.75 -3.07
CA PHE A 59 6.13 -5.09 -3.34
C PHE A 59 6.25 -5.84 -4.68
N SER A 60 7.20 -5.43 -5.54
CA SER A 60 7.45 -6.05 -6.84
C SER A 60 8.70 -6.95 -6.86
N THR A 61 8.83 -7.77 -7.90
CA THR A 61 10.04 -8.54 -8.19
C THR A 61 11.27 -7.66 -8.38
N GLU A 62 11.11 -6.46 -8.94
CA GLU A 62 12.18 -5.49 -9.15
C GLU A 62 12.60 -4.81 -7.85
N ASN A 63 11.72 -4.76 -6.83
CA ASN A 63 12.06 -4.17 -5.54
C ASN A 63 13.15 -4.95 -4.80
N TRP A 64 13.40 -6.22 -5.14
CA TRP A 64 14.56 -6.97 -4.66
C TRP A 64 15.91 -6.37 -5.08
N LYS A 65 15.94 -5.53 -6.11
CA LYS A 65 17.16 -4.84 -6.57
C LYS A 65 17.50 -3.60 -5.73
N ARG A 66 16.64 -3.21 -4.77
CA ARG A 66 16.88 -2.08 -3.86
C ARG A 66 17.93 -2.44 -2.80
N PRO A 67 18.49 -1.44 -2.07
CA PRO A 67 19.42 -1.71 -0.98
C PRO A 67 18.83 -2.68 0.06
N LYS A 68 19.65 -3.64 0.53
CA LYS A 68 19.22 -4.71 1.45
C LYS A 68 18.50 -4.19 2.70
N LEU A 69 19.01 -3.12 3.30
CA LEU A 69 18.40 -2.50 4.49
C LEU A 69 17.00 -1.92 4.21
N GLU A 70 16.76 -1.41 2.99
CA GLU A 70 15.43 -0.92 2.58
C GLU A 70 14.45 -2.09 2.43
N VAL A 71 14.89 -3.17 1.76
CA VAL A 71 14.07 -4.38 1.60
C VAL A 71 13.70 -4.99 2.95
N GLU A 72 14.68 -5.15 3.85
CA GLU A 72 14.43 -5.66 5.20
C GLU A 72 13.44 -4.78 5.98
N PHE A 73 13.55 -3.46 5.85
CA PHE A 73 12.60 -2.54 6.46
C PHE A 73 11.19 -2.73 5.90
N LEU A 74 11.02 -2.82 4.58
CA LEU A 74 9.72 -3.01 3.94
C LEU A 74 9.06 -4.33 4.37
N MET A 75 9.82 -5.43 4.45
CA MET A 75 9.31 -6.73 4.91
C MET A 75 8.90 -6.69 6.39
N LYS A 76 9.70 -6.05 7.25
CA LYS A 76 9.34 -5.85 8.67
C LYS A 76 8.12 -4.95 8.82
N LEU A 77 7.96 -3.95 7.97
CA LEU A 77 6.78 -3.09 7.98
C LEU A 77 5.53 -3.89 7.60
N LEU A 78 5.61 -4.70 6.53
CA LEU A 78 4.53 -5.57 6.11
C LEU A 78 4.12 -6.57 7.20
N ASP A 79 5.08 -7.24 7.83
CA ASP A 79 4.83 -8.17 8.95
C ASP A 79 4.12 -7.47 10.12
N ARG A 80 4.61 -6.30 10.53
CA ARG A 80 3.97 -5.50 11.59
C ARG A 80 2.56 -5.05 11.21
N TYR A 81 2.34 -4.66 9.96
CA TYR A 81 1.03 -4.24 9.48
C TYR A 81 0.04 -5.42 9.55
N LEU A 82 0.39 -6.56 8.94
CA LEU A 82 -0.49 -7.74 8.92
C LEU A 82 -0.84 -8.22 10.33
N LYS A 83 0.12 -8.21 11.26
CA LYS A 83 -0.14 -8.57 12.67
C LYS A 83 -1.10 -7.64 13.40
N LYS A 84 -1.24 -6.39 12.96
CA LYS A 84 -2.19 -5.43 13.54
C LYS A 84 -3.61 -5.58 13.01
N GLU A 85 -3.79 -6.23 11.86
CA GLU A 85 -5.09 -6.44 11.21
C GLU A 85 -5.73 -7.81 11.53
N LEU A 86 -5.05 -8.65 12.32
CA LEU A 86 -5.56 -9.93 12.84
C LEU A 86 -6.28 -9.72 14.18
#